data_AF-A0A938F355-F1
#
_entry.id   AF-A0A938F355-F1
#
_cell.length_a   1.000
_cell.length_b   1.000
_cell.length_c   1.000
_cell.angle_alpha   90.00
_cell.angle_beta   90.00
_cell.angle_gamma   90.00
#
_symmetry.space_group_name_H-M   'P 1'
#
loop_
_entity.id
_entity.type
_entity.pdbx_description
1 polymer ?
#
loop_
_entity_poly.entity_id
_entity_poly.type
_entity_poly.pdbx_seq_one_letter_code
_entity_poly.pdbx_strand_id
1 'polypeptide(L)'
;MLADPDHPLDHHLGGRRPFGLNYWPLAEDAPSTEIGRESVRIVTPDGALVRGILWTPPRGTWRTAVILTHPRGDFSVHYACPLLAAAGYAVLGFATRYMNNDTDCLHEACIVDVKAAHDEMIRRGAESVVLLGNSGGGSLMAMANAQLGIGDGWVGMAAHPGEGVFMLQVIDPSVADESDPFSRVPELDMYDPDNGWRPWPEPCSYDVQWLATYRAAQAARVARLDEIAKQSIVESEAAGTMLKGIDKATDPRAWRDARAKRVFAKYMVINRTLADPAYLDLSIDPDERPMGSLFAFPDPFEANYGRGGLARTMTARGWLSTWSGLSSHAKLADTMPEVTVPTLLVHPTADTEIRLWQAKEIVEASGAVDRTYVELKGAPHYLEGHRVEAMEIVADWLHSRYPR
;
A
#
# COMPACT_ATOMS: atom_id res chain seq x y z
N MET A 1 9.25 -29.42 -0.62
CA MET A 1 10.56 -29.37 -1.31
C MET A 1 11.54 -28.79 -0.32
N LEU A 2 12.52 -29.62 0.05
CA LEU A 2 13.51 -29.37 1.10
C LEU A 2 14.58 -28.40 0.58
N ALA A 3 15.17 -27.63 1.49
CA ALA A 3 16.25 -26.69 1.22
C ALA A 3 17.38 -27.34 0.42
N ASP A 4 18.00 -26.55 -0.46
CA ASP A 4 19.27 -26.90 -1.10
C ASP A 4 20.31 -27.21 0.00
N PRO A 5 20.83 -28.43 0.10
CA PRO A 5 21.78 -28.79 1.15
C PRO A 5 23.10 -28.00 1.10
N ASP A 6 23.41 -27.35 -0.03
CA ASP A 6 24.63 -26.59 -0.22
C ASP A 6 24.47 -25.09 0.13
N HIS A 7 23.27 -24.64 0.50
CA HIS A 7 23.02 -23.27 0.96
C HIS A 7 22.43 -23.26 2.38
N PRO A 8 23.16 -22.76 3.40
CA PRO A 8 22.63 -22.69 4.76
C PRO A 8 21.36 -21.83 4.77
N LEU A 9 20.29 -22.37 5.37
CA LEU A 9 19.01 -21.70 5.48
C LEU A 9 19.14 -20.45 6.35
N ASP A 10 18.99 -19.27 5.77
CA ASP A 10 18.81 -18.04 6.54
C ASP A 10 17.44 -18.10 7.25
N HIS A 11 17.43 -18.22 8.58
CA HIS A 11 16.20 -18.40 9.33
C HIS A 11 15.27 -17.17 9.31
N HIS A 12 15.77 -16.00 8.90
CA HIS A 12 14.95 -14.80 8.72
C HIS A 12 14.40 -14.71 7.29
N LEU A 13 15.22 -15.03 6.27
CA LEU A 13 14.82 -14.93 4.86
C LEU A 13 14.21 -16.22 4.29
N GLY A 14 14.30 -17.32 5.01
CA GLY A 14 13.93 -18.64 4.50
C GLY A 14 14.86 -19.13 3.39
N GLY A 15 14.48 -20.23 2.74
CA GLY A 15 15.31 -20.89 1.72
C GLY A 15 14.99 -20.47 0.28
N ARG A 16 13.86 -19.77 0.08
CA ARG A 16 13.43 -19.24 -1.22
C ARG A 16 12.43 -18.11 -1.00
N ARG A 17 12.43 -17.14 -1.92
CA ARG A 17 11.42 -16.07 -1.96
C ARG A 17 10.00 -16.65 -1.98
N PRO A 18 9.08 -16.20 -1.12
CA PRO A 18 7.67 -16.57 -1.19
C PRO A 18 7.00 -16.07 -2.48
N PHE A 19 6.05 -16.84 -3.01
CA PHE A 19 5.28 -16.44 -4.18
C PHE A 19 4.45 -15.17 -3.88
N GLY A 20 4.48 -14.19 -4.80
CA GLY A 20 3.73 -12.93 -4.66
C GLY A 20 4.36 -11.89 -3.72
N LEU A 21 5.51 -12.17 -3.11
CA LEU A 21 6.24 -11.22 -2.27
C LEU A 21 7.47 -10.70 -3.00
N ASN A 22 7.23 -9.87 -4.02
CA ASN A 22 8.30 -9.39 -4.86
C ASN A 22 9.31 -8.54 -4.08
N TYR A 23 8.90 -7.79 -3.04
CA TYR A 23 9.79 -7.04 -2.15
C TYR A 23 10.76 -7.88 -1.29
N TRP A 24 10.68 -9.21 -1.32
CA TRP A 24 11.60 -10.09 -0.58
C TRP A 24 13.02 -10.01 -1.17
N PRO A 25 14.07 -9.93 -0.33
CA PRO A 25 15.46 -9.93 -0.77
C PRO A 25 15.80 -11.18 -1.59
N LEU A 26 16.53 -10.97 -2.67
CA LEU A 26 17.14 -12.02 -3.49
C LEU A 26 18.63 -12.17 -3.13
N ALA A 27 19.27 -13.23 -3.62
CA ALA A 27 20.69 -13.46 -3.37
C ALA A 27 21.58 -12.31 -3.88
N GLU A 28 21.18 -11.67 -4.98
CA GLU A 28 21.83 -10.48 -5.54
C GLU A 28 21.66 -9.21 -4.68
N ASP A 29 20.68 -9.18 -3.77
CA ASP A 29 20.48 -8.09 -2.80
C ASP A 29 21.35 -8.26 -1.54
N ALA A 30 22.10 -9.37 -1.43
CA ALA A 30 22.91 -9.66 -0.26
C ALA A 30 24.08 -8.69 -0.15
N PRO A 31 24.22 -7.95 0.97
CA PRO A 31 25.36 -7.08 1.16
C PRO A 31 26.65 -7.89 1.25
N SER A 32 27.76 -7.29 0.83
CA SER A 32 29.10 -7.89 0.96
C SER A 32 29.61 -7.95 2.39
N THR A 33 28.90 -7.33 3.34
CA THR A 33 29.26 -7.25 4.76
C THR A 33 28.22 -7.93 5.63
N GLU A 34 28.68 -8.55 6.71
CA GLU A 34 27.80 -9.18 7.69
C GLU A 34 27.11 -8.11 8.55
N ILE A 35 25.78 -8.17 8.60
CA ILE A 35 24.92 -7.19 9.29
C ILE A 35 24.23 -7.84 10.49
N GLY A 36 23.93 -7.05 11.52
CA GLY A 36 23.20 -7.51 12.70
C GLY A 36 21.69 -7.55 12.47
N ARG A 37 20.99 -8.44 13.19
CA ARG A 37 19.54 -8.60 13.12
C ARG A 37 18.97 -8.89 14.50
N GLU A 38 17.90 -8.21 14.87
CA GLU A 38 17.19 -8.39 16.14
C GLU A 38 15.69 -8.48 15.88
N SER A 39 15.00 -9.49 16.41
CA SER A 39 13.54 -9.53 16.39
C SER A 39 12.95 -8.51 17.37
N VAL A 40 12.07 -7.65 16.87
CA VAL A 40 11.44 -6.58 17.65
C VAL A 40 9.93 -6.86 17.80
N ARG A 41 9.42 -6.58 19.01
CA ARG A 41 7.98 -6.60 19.33
C ARG A 41 7.64 -5.32 20.06
N ILE A 42 6.61 -4.62 19.58
CA ILE A 42 6.17 -3.35 20.14
C ILE A 42 4.68 -3.47 20.42
N VAL A 43 4.27 -3.09 21.62
CA VAL A 43 2.85 -2.97 21.97
C VAL A 43 2.47 -1.51 21.83
N THR A 44 1.51 -1.22 20.95
CA THR A 44 1.04 0.14 20.73
C THR A 44 0.24 0.66 21.92
N PRO A 45 0.04 1.98 22.05
CA PRO A 45 -0.75 2.56 23.15
C PRO A 45 -2.19 2.02 23.25
N ASP A 46 -2.77 1.58 22.13
CA ASP A 46 -4.10 0.96 22.05
C ASP A 46 -4.08 -0.57 22.13
N GLY A 47 -2.93 -1.18 22.44
CA GLY A 47 -2.79 -2.60 22.76
C GLY A 47 -2.58 -3.53 21.57
N ALA A 48 -2.36 -3.01 20.36
CA ALA A 48 -2.01 -3.83 19.20
C ALA A 48 -0.54 -4.27 19.25
N LEU A 49 -0.23 -5.35 18.53
CA LEU A 49 1.11 -5.92 18.47
C LEU A 49 1.75 -5.67 17.11
N VAL A 50 2.79 -4.86 17.09
CA VAL A 50 3.68 -4.64 15.95
C VAL A 50 4.89 -5.58 16.08
N ARG A 51 5.28 -6.21 14.98
CA ARG A 51 6.42 -7.15 14.93
C ARG A 51 7.32 -6.79 13.77
N GLY A 52 8.62 -6.91 13.97
CA GLY A 52 9.59 -6.57 12.94
C GLY A 52 10.96 -7.18 13.19
N ILE A 53 11.88 -6.83 12.30
CA ILE A 53 13.30 -7.11 12.43
C ILE A 53 14.02 -5.78 12.35
N LEU A 54 14.81 -5.49 13.37
CA LEU A 54 15.79 -4.40 13.35
C LEU A 54 17.08 -4.94 12.74
N TRP A 55 17.44 -4.40 11.58
CA TRP A 55 18.69 -4.64 10.88
C TRP A 55 19.68 -3.57 11.30
N THR A 56 20.87 -3.96 11.73
CA THR A 56 21.87 -3.04 12.26
C THR A 56 23.17 -3.11 11.47
N PRO A 57 23.94 -2.00 11.41
CA PRO A 57 25.23 -2.00 10.73
C PRO A 57 26.22 -3.04 11.29
N PRO A 58 27.24 -3.45 10.50
CA PRO A 58 28.24 -4.45 10.92
C PRO A 58 29.04 -4.06 12.16
N ARG A 59 29.30 -2.77 12.36
CA ARG A 59 30.13 -2.23 13.45
C ARG A 59 29.68 -0.83 13.83
N GLY A 60 29.80 -0.50 15.12
CA GLY A 60 29.57 0.85 15.64
C GLY A 60 28.16 1.08 16.17
N THR A 61 27.96 2.26 16.75
CA THR A 61 26.66 2.79 17.11
C THR A 61 26.09 3.52 15.90
N TRP A 62 24.80 3.32 15.62
CA TRP A 62 24.06 4.07 14.62
C TRP A 62 23.38 5.28 15.28
N ARG A 63 23.23 6.36 14.52
CA ARG A 63 22.55 7.60 14.97
C ARG A 63 21.28 7.86 14.16
N THR A 64 21.20 7.36 12.94
CA THR A 64 20.00 7.45 12.11
C THR A 64 19.35 6.08 11.94
N ALA A 65 18.04 6.07 12.15
CA ALA A 65 17.18 4.93 11.87
C ALA A 65 16.34 5.18 10.61
N VAL A 66 16.10 4.14 9.83
CA VAL A 66 15.09 4.09 8.77
C VAL A 66 14.02 3.13 9.20
N ILE A 67 12.76 3.55 9.20
CA ILE A 67 11.62 2.66 9.49
C ILE A 67 10.82 2.45 8.21
N LEU A 68 10.37 1.21 7.96
CA LEU A 68 9.58 0.86 6.79
C LEU A 68 8.53 -0.19 7.10
N THR A 69 7.33 0.04 6.56
CA THR A 69 6.19 -0.88 6.64
C THR A 69 5.32 -0.73 5.40
N HIS A 70 4.46 -1.71 5.19
CA HIS A 70 3.33 -1.64 4.27
C HIS A 70 2.05 -1.83 5.08
N PRO A 71 0.88 -1.27 4.69
CA PRO A 71 -0.37 -1.43 5.42
C PRO A 71 -0.71 -2.90 5.73
N ARG A 72 -0.35 -3.83 4.83
CA ARG A 72 -0.69 -5.27 4.92
C ARG A 72 0.48 -6.23 4.68
N GLY A 73 1.63 -5.72 4.25
CA GLY A 73 2.79 -6.52 3.86
C GLY A 73 3.75 -6.70 5.04
N ASP A 74 4.48 -7.80 5.05
CA ASP A 74 5.55 -8.01 6.03
C ASP A 74 6.85 -7.38 5.51
N PHE A 75 7.11 -6.14 5.90
CA PHE A 75 8.33 -5.44 5.51
C PHE A 75 9.51 -5.70 6.46
N SER A 76 9.37 -6.62 7.43
CA SER A 76 10.49 -7.02 8.29
C SER A 76 11.67 -7.60 7.52
N VAL A 77 11.41 -8.12 6.33
CA VAL A 77 12.35 -8.73 5.41
C VAL A 77 12.20 -8.09 4.02
N HIS A 78 12.22 -6.76 3.96
CA HIS A 78 12.22 -5.99 2.72
C HIS A 78 13.65 -5.87 2.14
N TYR A 79 13.82 -5.86 0.82
CA TYR A 79 15.15 -5.76 0.15
C TYR A 79 15.99 -4.56 0.59
N ALA A 80 15.33 -3.45 0.95
CA ALA A 80 15.99 -2.24 1.43
C ALA A 80 16.70 -2.44 2.78
N CYS A 81 16.18 -3.31 3.63
CA CYS A 81 16.68 -3.51 4.99
C CYS A 81 18.16 -3.91 5.05
N PRO A 82 18.60 -5.01 4.38
CA PRO A 82 19.99 -5.42 4.46
C PRO A 82 20.94 -4.43 3.77
N LEU A 83 20.53 -3.80 2.67
CA LEU A 83 21.36 -2.88 1.89
C LEU A 83 21.61 -1.57 2.65
N LEU A 84 20.57 -0.97 3.25
CA LEU A 84 20.72 0.25 4.06
C LEU A 84 21.41 -0.01 5.39
N ALA A 85 21.25 -1.21 5.98
CA ALA A 85 22.02 -1.61 7.15
C ALA A 85 23.52 -1.70 6.83
N ALA A 86 23.88 -2.29 5.69
CA ALA A 86 25.26 -2.33 5.21
C ALA A 86 25.83 -0.94 4.91
N ALA A 87 24.98 0.02 4.51
CA ALA A 87 25.35 1.42 4.31
C ALA A 87 25.59 2.21 5.61
N GLY A 88 25.28 1.63 6.78
CA GLY A 88 25.58 2.22 8.09
C GLY A 88 24.37 2.72 8.87
N TYR A 89 23.15 2.41 8.46
CA TYR A 89 21.93 2.84 9.14
C TYR A 89 21.30 1.71 9.97
N ALA A 90 20.61 2.04 11.06
CA ALA A 90 19.66 1.09 11.64
C ALA A 90 18.40 1.05 10.77
N VAL A 91 17.87 -0.13 10.46
CA VAL A 91 16.69 -0.26 9.62
C VAL A 91 15.68 -1.17 10.31
N LEU A 92 14.55 -0.61 10.73
CA LEU A 92 13.45 -1.39 11.30
C LEU A 92 12.37 -1.60 10.23
N GLY A 93 12.44 -2.77 9.60
CA GLY A 93 11.32 -3.29 8.83
C GLY A 93 10.31 -3.91 9.77
N PHE A 94 9.03 -3.58 9.63
CA PHE A 94 7.98 -4.14 10.47
C PHE A 94 6.69 -4.42 9.70
N ALA A 95 5.84 -5.23 10.31
CA ALA A 95 4.48 -5.46 9.88
C ALA A 95 3.53 -4.70 10.80
N THR A 96 2.54 -4.03 10.22
CA THR A 96 1.42 -3.44 10.97
C THR A 96 0.57 -4.53 11.62
N ARG A 97 -0.41 -4.12 12.43
CA ARG A 97 -1.45 -5.01 12.97
C ARG A 97 -2.32 -5.68 11.89
N TYR A 98 -2.21 -5.27 10.62
CA TYR A 98 -3.03 -5.74 9.50
C TYR A 98 -2.28 -6.60 8.49
N MET A 99 -1.12 -7.17 8.87
CA MET A 99 -0.43 -8.15 8.03
C MET A 99 -1.40 -9.25 7.53
N ASN A 100 -1.52 -9.37 6.20
CA ASN A 100 -2.45 -10.28 5.52
C ASN A 100 -3.94 -10.11 5.88
N ASN A 101 -4.35 -8.96 6.44
CA ASN A 101 -5.74 -8.65 6.75
C ASN A 101 -6.17 -7.37 6.05
N ASP A 102 -6.67 -7.52 4.82
CA ASP A 102 -7.24 -6.40 4.08
C ASP A 102 -8.64 -6.01 4.59
N THR A 103 -9.40 -7.01 5.07
CA THR A 103 -10.84 -6.89 5.38
C THR A 103 -11.21 -5.73 6.29
N ASP A 104 -10.44 -5.49 7.34
CA ASP A 104 -10.71 -4.39 8.30
C ASP A 104 -9.50 -3.49 8.49
N CYS A 105 -8.64 -3.38 7.47
CA CYS A 105 -7.47 -2.51 7.50
C CYS A 105 -7.91 -1.04 7.62
N LEU A 106 -7.45 -0.38 8.67
CA LEU A 106 -7.68 1.04 8.92
C LEU A 106 -6.34 1.78 8.90
N HIS A 107 -6.17 2.70 7.95
CA HIS A 107 -4.96 3.52 7.84
C HIS A 107 -4.71 4.37 9.09
N GLU A 108 -5.78 4.85 9.74
CA GLU A 108 -5.70 5.61 10.99
C GLU A 108 -5.12 4.77 12.14
N ALA A 109 -5.32 3.45 12.12
CA ALA A 109 -4.69 2.54 13.07
C ALA A 109 -3.27 2.13 12.64
N CYS A 110 -3.00 2.02 11.33
CA CYS A 110 -1.66 1.78 10.82
C CYS A 110 -0.68 2.90 11.20
N ILE A 111 -1.09 4.18 11.16
CA ILE A 111 -0.18 5.28 11.55
C ILE A 111 0.16 5.26 13.06
N VAL A 112 -0.70 4.68 13.90
CA VAL A 112 -0.38 4.42 15.32
C VAL A 112 0.73 3.36 15.44
N ASP A 113 0.70 2.34 14.58
CA ASP A 113 1.77 1.33 14.50
C ASP A 113 3.09 1.96 14.04
N VAL A 114 3.04 2.83 13.02
CA VAL A 114 4.20 3.60 12.54
C VAL A 114 4.80 4.45 13.65
N LYS A 115 3.95 5.18 14.39
CA LYS A 115 4.40 5.97 15.54
C LYS A 115 5.06 5.13 16.62
N ALA A 116 4.51 3.95 16.93
CA ALA A 116 5.11 3.05 17.91
C ALA A 116 6.49 2.54 17.47
N ALA A 117 6.67 2.24 16.18
CA ALA A 117 7.97 1.88 15.60
C ALA A 117 8.96 3.05 15.64
N HIS A 118 8.52 4.26 15.29
CA HIS A 118 9.31 5.48 15.38
C HIS A 118 9.80 5.72 16.82
N ASP A 119 8.88 5.72 17.80
CA ASP A 119 9.20 6.01 19.20
C ASP A 119 10.14 4.95 19.80
N GLU A 120 10.04 3.70 19.35
CA GLU A 120 10.98 2.64 19.73
C GLU A 120 12.40 2.92 19.20
N MET A 121 12.55 3.45 17.99
CA MET A 121 13.87 3.83 17.46
C MET A 121 14.46 5.02 18.23
N ILE A 122 13.64 6.02 18.57
CA ILE A 122 14.06 7.13 19.44
C ILE A 122 14.50 6.61 20.82
N ARG A 123 13.73 5.71 21.43
CA ARG A 123 14.06 5.10 22.74
C ARG A 123 15.39 4.34 22.70
N ARG A 124 15.75 3.77 21.54
CA ARG A 124 17.01 3.05 21.30
C ARG A 124 18.20 3.97 20.98
N GLY A 125 17.97 5.29 20.87
CA GLY A 125 19.02 6.29 20.69
C GLY A 125 19.12 6.87 19.28
N ALA A 126 18.12 6.68 18.42
CA ALA A 126 18.05 7.41 17.15
C ALA A 126 18.03 8.92 17.41
N GLU A 127 18.92 9.66 16.75
CA GLU A 127 18.88 11.11 16.65
C GLU A 127 17.99 11.57 15.49
N SER A 128 17.84 10.72 14.47
CA SER A 128 16.94 10.94 13.35
C SER A 128 16.26 9.63 12.94
N VAL A 129 14.98 9.71 12.57
CA VAL A 129 14.19 8.59 12.07
C VAL A 129 13.60 8.96 10.71
N VAL A 130 14.03 8.30 9.64
CA VAL A 130 13.52 8.51 8.28
C VAL A 130 12.40 7.50 7.99
N LEU A 131 11.30 7.98 7.42
CA LEU A 131 10.18 7.14 7.00
C LEU A 131 10.37 6.71 5.55
N LEU A 132 10.53 5.41 5.31
CA LEU A 132 10.64 4.85 3.97
C LEU A 132 9.39 4.04 3.64
N GLY A 133 8.70 4.42 2.57
CA GLY A 133 7.53 3.73 2.05
C GLY A 133 7.76 3.20 0.63
N ASN A 134 7.60 1.89 0.44
CA ASN A 134 7.50 1.29 -0.89
C ASN A 134 6.03 0.94 -1.21
N SER A 135 5.58 1.23 -2.44
CA SER A 135 4.20 0.95 -2.87
C SER A 135 3.17 1.66 -1.95
N GLY A 136 2.14 0.96 -1.46
CA GLY A 136 1.20 1.47 -0.45
C GLY A 136 1.84 1.88 0.88
N GLY A 137 3.10 1.51 1.14
CA GLY A 137 3.88 2.06 2.25
C GLY A 137 4.14 3.56 2.10
N GLY A 138 4.23 4.08 0.87
CA GLY A 138 4.49 5.51 0.61
C GLY A 138 3.37 6.41 1.13
N SER A 139 2.12 6.12 0.74
CA SER A 139 0.92 6.81 1.23
C SER A 139 0.77 6.70 2.75
N LEU A 140 1.01 5.51 3.32
CA LEU A 140 0.96 5.31 4.76
C LEU A 140 2.00 6.14 5.51
N MET A 141 3.25 6.16 5.06
CA MET A 141 4.31 6.92 5.69
C MET A 141 4.09 8.43 5.58
N ALA A 142 3.58 8.91 4.44
CA ALA A 142 3.22 10.32 4.27
C ALA A 142 2.06 10.71 5.20
N MET A 143 1.03 9.86 5.33
CA MET A 143 -0.07 10.09 6.27
C MET A 143 0.41 10.13 7.72
N ALA A 144 1.32 9.22 8.11
CA ALA A 144 1.91 9.21 9.44
C ALA A 144 2.69 10.50 9.74
N ASN A 145 3.52 10.97 8.80
CA ASN A 145 4.25 12.23 8.92
C ASN A 145 3.28 13.42 9.04
N ALA A 146 2.36 13.56 8.08
CA ALA A 146 1.43 14.68 8.01
C ALA A 146 0.52 14.78 9.26
N GLN A 147 0.02 13.66 9.77
CA GLN A 147 -0.96 13.68 10.88
C GLN A 147 -0.32 13.65 12.27
N LEU A 148 0.87 13.05 12.42
CA LEU A 148 1.50 12.84 13.72
C LEU A 148 2.76 13.69 13.93
N GLY A 149 3.27 14.35 12.88
CA GLY A 149 4.48 15.16 12.95
C GLY A 149 5.73 14.35 13.29
N ILE A 150 5.79 13.08 12.88
CA ILE A 150 6.91 12.17 13.14
C ILE A 150 7.77 11.97 11.89
N GLY A 151 9.03 11.63 12.11
CA GLY A 151 9.99 11.35 11.05
C GLY A 151 10.68 12.59 10.50
N ASP A 152 12.00 12.51 10.37
CA ASP A 152 12.89 13.62 9.99
C ASP A 152 13.14 13.70 8.48
N GLY A 153 12.65 12.72 7.72
CA GLY A 153 12.74 12.63 6.27
C GLY A 153 11.74 11.62 5.72
N TRP A 154 11.37 11.76 4.46
CA TRP A 154 10.45 10.86 3.77
C TRP A 154 11.09 10.32 2.49
N VAL A 155 11.07 9.01 2.33
CA VAL A 155 11.57 8.30 1.14
C VAL A 155 10.44 7.47 0.54
N GLY A 156 10.03 7.82 -0.67
CA GLY A 156 9.11 7.03 -1.49
C GLY A 156 9.87 6.14 -2.47
N MET A 157 9.51 4.87 -2.57
CA MET A 157 10.00 3.93 -3.56
C MET A 157 8.81 3.37 -4.33
N ALA A 158 8.66 3.66 -5.63
CA ALA A 158 7.45 3.27 -6.38
C ALA A 158 6.15 3.59 -5.61
N ALA A 159 6.10 4.78 -4.99
CA ALA A 159 5.06 5.10 -4.01
C ALA A 159 3.68 5.15 -4.68
N HIS A 160 2.71 4.44 -4.10
CA HIS A 160 1.32 4.54 -4.53
C HIS A 160 0.76 5.93 -4.17
N PRO A 161 -0.06 6.57 -5.02
CA PRO A 161 -0.79 7.80 -4.66
C PRO A 161 -1.80 7.60 -3.52
N GLY A 162 -2.03 6.35 -3.12
CA GLY A 162 -2.99 5.89 -2.12
C GLY A 162 -3.76 4.70 -2.67
N GLU A 163 -4.00 3.66 -1.88
CA GLU A 163 -4.73 2.47 -2.36
C GLU A 163 -6.15 2.79 -2.84
N GLY A 164 -6.81 3.76 -2.22
CA GLY A 164 -8.09 4.25 -2.70
C GLY A 164 -8.00 4.96 -4.06
N VAL A 165 -6.94 5.75 -4.28
CA VAL A 165 -6.70 6.42 -5.58
C VAL A 165 -6.42 5.36 -6.65
N PHE A 166 -5.63 4.35 -6.32
CA PHE A 166 -5.40 3.21 -7.20
C PHE A 166 -6.70 2.46 -7.53
N MET A 167 -7.59 2.24 -6.55
CA MET A 167 -8.90 1.61 -6.80
C MET A 167 -9.77 2.37 -7.81
N LEU A 168 -9.67 3.71 -7.88
CA LEU A 168 -10.36 4.51 -8.90
C LEU A 168 -9.89 4.20 -10.32
N GLN A 169 -8.71 3.59 -10.48
CA GLN A 169 -8.12 3.23 -11.78
C GLN A 169 -8.43 1.78 -12.17
N VAL A 170 -8.65 0.90 -11.19
CA VAL A 170 -8.74 -0.54 -11.43
C VAL A 170 -10.11 -1.15 -11.13
N ILE A 171 -11.04 -0.42 -10.51
CA ILE A 171 -12.38 -0.97 -10.28
C ILE A 171 -13.14 -1.13 -11.61
N ASP A 172 -13.77 -2.27 -11.84
CA ASP A 172 -14.52 -2.50 -13.08
C ASP A 172 -15.86 -1.74 -13.04
N PRO A 173 -16.06 -0.69 -13.84
CA PRO A 173 -17.26 0.12 -13.75
C PRO A 173 -18.49 -0.55 -14.37
N SER A 174 -18.30 -1.63 -15.13
CA SER A 174 -19.39 -2.29 -15.85
C SER A 174 -20.27 -3.17 -14.96
N VAL A 175 -19.88 -3.44 -13.71
CA VAL A 175 -20.73 -4.19 -12.76
C VAL A 175 -22.03 -3.41 -12.53
N ALA A 176 -23.14 -3.95 -13.03
CA ALA A 176 -24.45 -3.30 -12.97
C ALA A 176 -25.17 -3.55 -11.62
N ASP A 177 -24.93 -4.71 -11.03
CA ASP A 177 -25.48 -5.15 -9.75
C ASP A 177 -24.37 -5.74 -8.88
N GLU A 178 -24.12 -5.13 -7.71
CA GLU A 178 -23.06 -5.58 -6.79
C GLU A 178 -23.35 -6.98 -6.18
N SER A 179 -24.59 -7.48 -6.29
CA SER A 179 -24.97 -8.82 -5.86
C SER A 179 -24.79 -9.90 -6.94
N ASP A 180 -24.59 -9.50 -8.20
CA ASP A 180 -24.30 -10.39 -9.31
C ASP A 180 -22.93 -10.06 -9.95
N PRO A 181 -21.88 -10.84 -9.65
CA PRO A 181 -20.54 -10.59 -10.19
C PRO A 181 -20.44 -10.68 -11.72
N PHE A 182 -21.43 -11.30 -12.39
CA PHE A 182 -21.47 -11.43 -13.85
C PHE A 182 -22.34 -10.37 -14.53
N SER A 183 -23.02 -9.52 -13.76
CA SER A 183 -23.79 -8.41 -14.29
C SER A 183 -22.87 -7.41 -15.01
N ARG A 184 -23.35 -6.90 -16.15
CA ARG A 184 -22.58 -6.02 -17.04
C ARG A 184 -23.46 -4.92 -17.61
N VAL A 185 -22.91 -3.71 -17.65
CA VAL A 185 -23.30 -2.62 -18.56
C VAL A 185 -22.40 -2.76 -19.79
N PRO A 186 -22.92 -3.25 -20.93
CA PRO A 186 -22.08 -3.60 -22.09
C PRO A 186 -21.19 -2.45 -22.58
N GLU A 187 -21.70 -1.22 -22.58
CA GLU A 187 -20.99 -0.03 -23.04
C GLU A 187 -19.80 0.36 -22.15
N LEU A 188 -19.70 -0.23 -20.96
CA LEU A 188 -18.62 0.00 -20.00
C LEU A 188 -17.71 -1.23 -19.83
N ASP A 189 -18.01 -2.37 -20.46
CA ASP A 189 -17.21 -3.57 -20.30
C ASP A 189 -15.92 -3.48 -21.12
N MET A 190 -14.79 -3.24 -20.45
CA MET A 190 -13.48 -3.15 -21.12
C MET A 190 -13.04 -4.47 -21.78
N TYR A 191 -13.74 -5.58 -21.50
CA TYR A 191 -13.51 -6.89 -22.07
C TYR A 191 -14.51 -7.24 -23.20
N ASP A 192 -15.33 -6.28 -23.63
CA ASP A 192 -16.17 -6.41 -24.82
C ASP A 192 -15.36 -6.06 -26.10
N PRO A 193 -15.31 -6.93 -27.13
CA PRO A 193 -14.64 -6.63 -28.39
C PRO A 193 -15.09 -5.33 -29.08
N ASP A 194 -16.35 -4.93 -28.90
CA ASP A 194 -16.92 -3.71 -29.48
C ASP A 194 -16.36 -2.45 -28.80
N ASN A 195 -15.87 -2.57 -27.56
CA ASN A 195 -15.19 -1.48 -26.83
C ASN A 195 -13.68 -1.45 -27.07
N GLY A 196 -13.11 -2.41 -27.83
CA GLY A 196 -11.69 -2.44 -28.19
C GLY A 196 -10.88 -3.60 -27.64
N TRP A 197 -11.50 -4.51 -26.86
CA TRP A 197 -10.80 -5.65 -26.27
C TRP A 197 -10.35 -6.68 -27.30
N ARG A 198 -9.18 -7.28 -27.09
CA ARG A 198 -8.66 -8.43 -27.83
C ARG A 198 -8.17 -9.52 -26.86
N PRO A 199 -8.31 -10.81 -27.19
CA PRO A 199 -7.85 -11.88 -26.32
C PRO A 199 -6.34 -11.81 -26.03
N TRP A 200 -5.95 -12.05 -24.78
CA TRP A 200 -4.54 -12.08 -24.39
C TRP A 200 -3.74 -13.10 -25.23
N PRO A 201 -2.51 -12.79 -25.69
CA PRO A 201 -1.70 -11.59 -25.43
C PRO A 201 -1.81 -10.51 -26.52
N GLU A 202 -2.90 -10.44 -27.29
CA GLU A 202 -3.06 -9.39 -28.30
C GLU A 202 -3.29 -8.03 -27.63
N PRO A 203 -2.60 -6.95 -28.06
CA PRO A 203 -2.82 -5.62 -27.51
C PRO A 203 -4.23 -5.12 -27.85
N CYS A 204 -4.86 -4.47 -26.88
CA CYS A 204 -6.14 -3.80 -27.05
C CYS A 204 -5.93 -2.36 -27.54
N SER A 205 -7.01 -1.74 -28.03
CA SER A 205 -7.03 -0.30 -28.33
C SER A 205 -8.38 0.27 -27.95
N TYR A 206 -8.39 1.22 -27.03
CA TYR A 206 -9.61 1.84 -26.51
C TYR A 206 -9.79 3.26 -27.06
N ASP A 207 -11.03 3.60 -27.47
CA ASP A 207 -11.33 4.97 -27.90
C ASP A 207 -11.18 5.97 -26.74
N VAL A 208 -10.66 7.16 -27.03
CA VAL A 208 -10.34 8.18 -26.02
C VAL A 208 -11.60 8.75 -25.35
N GLN A 209 -12.71 8.89 -26.09
CA GLN A 209 -13.99 9.35 -25.52
C GLN A 209 -14.65 8.23 -24.69
N TRP A 210 -14.52 6.99 -25.14
CA TRP A 210 -14.92 5.83 -24.35
C TRP A 210 -14.14 5.75 -23.04
N LEU A 211 -12.80 5.93 -23.08
CA LEU A 211 -11.95 5.89 -21.89
C LEU A 211 -12.33 6.97 -20.88
N ALA A 212 -12.62 8.20 -21.32
CA ALA A 212 -13.12 9.25 -20.45
C ALA A 212 -14.44 8.85 -19.75
N THR A 213 -15.37 8.26 -20.50
CA THR A 213 -16.63 7.72 -19.97
C THR A 213 -16.39 6.60 -18.96
N TYR A 214 -15.48 5.67 -19.27
CA TYR A 214 -15.09 4.56 -18.42
C TYR A 214 -14.52 5.05 -17.08
N ARG A 215 -13.56 5.98 -17.09
CA ARG A 215 -12.97 6.57 -15.87
C ARG A 215 -14.02 7.27 -15.00
N ALA A 216 -14.94 8.02 -15.60
CA ALA A 216 -16.04 8.63 -14.87
C ALA A 216 -16.95 7.58 -14.20
N ALA A 217 -17.22 6.47 -14.90
CA ALA A 217 -18.02 5.37 -14.36
C ALA A 217 -17.31 4.60 -13.23
N GLN A 218 -15.96 4.52 -13.23
CA GLN A 218 -15.19 3.95 -12.12
C GLN A 218 -15.42 4.75 -10.84
N ALA A 219 -15.27 6.07 -10.92
CA ALA A 219 -15.54 6.97 -9.81
C ALA A 219 -17.00 6.88 -9.33
N ALA A 220 -17.96 6.78 -10.27
CA ALA A 220 -19.37 6.61 -9.93
C ALA A 220 -19.65 5.29 -9.19
N ARG A 221 -18.96 4.19 -9.55
CA ARG A 221 -19.08 2.91 -8.84
C ARG A 221 -18.52 2.99 -7.42
N VAL A 222 -17.34 3.60 -7.24
CA VAL A 222 -16.78 3.87 -5.91
C VAL A 222 -17.75 4.70 -5.07
N ALA A 223 -18.37 5.74 -5.63
CA ALA A 223 -19.36 6.56 -4.91
C ALA A 223 -20.58 5.74 -4.43
N ARG A 224 -21.07 4.77 -5.22
CA ARG A 224 -22.16 3.88 -4.80
C ARG A 224 -21.74 2.97 -3.65
N LEU A 225 -20.53 2.40 -3.71
CA LEU A 225 -19.97 1.56 -2.64
C LEU A 225 -19.75 2.36 -1.36
N ASP A 226 -19.29 3.60 -1.49
CA ASP A 226 -19.17 4.56 -0.38
C ASP A 226 -20.50 4.80 0.31
N GLU A 227 -21.58 5.01 -0.44
CA GLU A 227 -22.90 5.24 0.13
C GLU A 227 -23.38 4.01 0.93
N ILE A 228 -23.17 2.80 0.40
CA ILE A 228 -23.48 1.55 1.11
C ILE A 228 -22.70 1.47 2.44
N ALA A 229 -21.42 1.83 2.43
CA ALA A 229 -20.57 1.81 3.60
C ALA A 229 -20.98 2.88 4.63
N LYS A 230 -21.19 4.11 4.18
CA LYS A 230 -21.58 5.27 5.01
C LYS A 230 -22.95 5.05 5.66
N GLN A 231 -23.94 4.56 4.91
CA GLN A 231 -25.25 4.24 5.43
C GLN A 231 -25.18 3.21 6.58
N SER A 232 -24.32 2.18 6.44
CA SER A 232 -24.13 1.20 7.52
C SER A 232 -23.55 1.83 8.80
N ILE A 233 -22.66 2.84 8.68
CA ILE A 233 -22.08 3.53 9.82
C ILE A 233 -23.14 4.40 10.50
N VAL A 234 -23.91 5.17 9.72
CA VAL A 234 -25.01 6.01 10.21
C VAL A 234 -26.02 5.18 11.00
N GLU A 235 -26.41 4.00 10.50
CA GLU A 235 -27.33 3.10 11.20
C GLU A 235 -26.78 2.60 12.54
N SER A 236 -25.50 2.23 12.58
CA SER A 236 -24.81 1.83 13.81
C SER A 236 -24.75 2.97 14.83
N GLU A 237 -24.43 4.19 14.39
CA GLU A 237 -24.36 5.38 15.25
C GLU A 237 -25.73 5.78 15.81
N ALA A 238 -26.77 5.75 14.97
CA ALA A 238 -28.15 5.97 15.38
C ALA A 238 -28.58 4.97 16.46
N ALA A 239 -28.26 3.68 16.27
CA ALA A 239 -28.52 2.65 17.27
C ALA A 239 -27.76 2.88 18.59
N GLY A 240 -26.53 3.41 18.52
CA GLY A 240 -25.76 3.81 19.70
C GLY A 240 -26.40 4.95 20.49
N THR A 241 -26.97 5.92 19.78
CA THR A 241 -27.73 7.02 20.40
C THR A 241 -28.99 6.51 21.10
N MET A 242 -29.76 5.63 20.45
CA MET A 242 -30.94 5.00 21.06
C MET A 242 -30.57 4.19 22.31
N LEU A 243 -29.46 3.44 22.27
CA LEU A 243 -29.03 2.57 23.36
C LEU A 243 -28.80 3.33 24.68
N LYS A 244 -28.39 4.61 24.63
CA LYS A 244 -28.21 5.45 25.83
C LYS A 244 -29.51 5.68 26.61
N GLY A 245 -30.66 5.62 25.93
CA GLY A 245 -31.98 5.82 26.52
C GLY A 245 -32.67 4.54 26.99
N ILE A 246 -32.06 3.36 26.78
CA ILE A 246 -32.67 2.07 27.12
C ILE A 246 -31.94 1.47 28.32
N ASP A 247 -32.66 1.29 29.43
CA ASP A 247 -32.14 0.57 30.58
C ASP A 247 -32.28 -0.94 30.37
N LYS A 248 -31.14 -1.63 30.36
CA LYS A 248 -31.06 -3.09 30.20
C LYS A 248 -31.78 -3.88 31.28
N ALA A 249 -31.98 -3.31 32.47
CA ALA A 249 -32.67 -3.97 33.57
C ALA A 249 -34.19 -3.93 33.39
N THR A 250 -34.72 -2.85 32.80
CA THR A 250 -36.16 -2.64 32.63
C THR A 250 -36.68 -3.10 31.27
N ASP A 251 -35.90 -2.93 30.20
CA ASP A 251 -36.21 -3.45 28.86
C ASP A 251 -35.01 -4.16 28.20
N PRO A 252 -34.72 -5.40 28.62
CA PRO A 252 -33.60 -6.16 28.08
C PRO A 252 -33.75 -6.51 26.59
N ARG A 253 -34.97 -6.53 26.04
CA ARG A 253 -35.21 -6.87 24.63
C ARG A 253 -34.85 -5.70 23.73
N ALA A 254 -35.38 -4.51 24.01
CA ALA A 254 -35.04 -3.32 23.26
C ALA A 254 -33.54 -3.00 23.38
N TRP A 255 -32.97 -3.17 24.58
CA TRP A 255 -31.54 -2.97 24.80
C TRP A 255 -30.70 -3.91 23.94
N ARG A 256 -31.05 -5.21 23.91
CA ARG A 256 -30.37 -6.21 23.09
C ARG A 256 -30.45 -5.86 21.61
N ASP A 257 -31.62 -5.49 21.10
CA ASP A 257 -31.84 -5.24 19.68
C ASP A 257 -31.12 -3.96 19.21
N ALA A 258 -31.16 -2.89 20.01
CA ALA A 258 -30.39 -1.67 19.74
C ALA A 258 -28.87 -1.95 19.83
N ARG A 259 -28.43 -2.74 20.82
CA ARG A 259 -27.03 -3.14 20.95
C ARG A 259 -26.57 -3.96 19.75
N ALA A 260 -27.38 -4.91 19.26
CA ALA A 260 -27.06 -5.73 18.10
C ALA A 260 -26.80 -4.85 16.86
N LYS A 261 -27.65 -3.85 16.61
CA LYS A 261 -27.44 -2.88 15.52
C LYS A 261 -26.20 -2.02 15.73
N ARG A 262 -25.93 -1.57 16.96
CA ARG A 262 -24.75 -0.75 17.29
C ARG A 262 -23.43 -1.50 17.12
N VAL A 263 -23.39 -2.80 17.39
CA VAL A 263 -22.15 -3.60 17.28
C VAL A 263 -22.02 -4.29 15.92
N PHE A 264 -23.05 -4.23 15.08
CA PHE A 264 -23.02 -4.79 13.74
C PHE A 264 -22.01 -4.03 12.87
N ALA A 265 -21.13 -4.78 12.21
CA ALA A 265 -20.22 -4.29 11.18
C ALA A 265 -20.64 -4.90 9.84
N LYS A 266 -21.02 -4.05 8.88
CA LYS A 266 -21.35 -4.52 7.53
C LYS A 266 -20.08 -4.99 6.82
N TYR A 267 -20.14 -6.22 6.34
CA TYR A 267 -19.19 -6.75 5.38
C TYR A 267 -19.74 -6.55 3.97
N MET A 268 -18.87 -6.11 3.07
CA MET A 268 -19.10 -5.88 1.66
C MET A 268 -18.25 -6.88 0.87
N VAL A 269 -18.85 -7.47 -0.15
CA VAL A 269 -18.11 -8.26 -1.15
C VAL A 269 -18.05 -7.41 -2.41
N ILE A 270 -16.85 -7.01 -2.81
CA ILE A 270 -16.63 -6.09 -3.92
C ILE A 270 -16.01 -6.86 -5.06
N ASN A 271 -16.80 -7.06 -6.13
CA ASN A 271 -16.39 -7.88 -7.26
C ASN A 271 -15.67 -7.06 -8.33
N ARG A 272 -14.73 -7.68 -9.06
CA ARG A 272 -14.09 -7.10 -10.25
C ARG A 272 -13.39 -5.76 -9.96
N THR A 273 -12.16 -5.88 -9.45
CA THR A 273 -11.33 -4.77 -8.94
C THR A 273 -9.95 -4.70 -9.58
N LEU A 274 -9.78 -5.30 -10.76
CA LEU A 274 -8.52 -5.31 -11.53
C LEU A 274 -8.79 -5.13 -13.04
N ALA A 275 -9.43 -4.02 -13.39
CA ALA A 275 -9.90 -3.67 -14.73
C ALA A 275 -9.41 -2.27 -15.14
N ASP A 276 -8.10 -2.12 -15.32
CA ASP A 276 -7.49 -0.92 -15.91
C ASP A 276 -7.22 -1.14 -17.42
N PRO A 277 -7.83 -0.37 -18.33
CA PRO A 277 -7.52 -0.39 -19.76
C PRO A 277 -6.03 -0.24 -20.08
N ALA A 278 -5.26 0.49 -19.27
CA ALA A 278 -3.82 0.70 -19.48
C ALA A 278 -2.96 -0.56 -19.28
N TYR A 279 -3.53 -1.64 -18.71
CA TYR A 279 -2.90 -2.95 -18.66
C TYR A 279 -2.87 -3.65 -20.03
N LEU A 280 -3.79 -3.31 -20.93
CA LEU A 280 -3.95 -3.97 -22.23
C LEU A 280 -3.68 -3.05 -23.43
N ASP A 281 -3.73 -1.73 -23.22
CA ASP A 281 -3.44 -0.71 -24.22
C ASP A 281 -2.30 0.20 -23.73
N LEU A 282 -1.09 -0.04 -24.27
CA LEU A 282 0.13 0.70 -23.93
C LEU A 282 0.16 2.12 -24.53
N SER A 283 -0.83 2.51 -25.34
CA SER A 283 -0.95 3.89 -25.82
C SER A 283 -1.56 4.83 -24.77
N ILE A 284 -2.22 4.28 -23.75
CA ILE A 284 -2.71 5.02 -22.58
C ILE A 284 -1.53 5.27 -21.66
N ASP A 285 -1.22 6.53 -21.34
CA ASP A 285 -0.05 6.91 -20.52
C ASP A 285 1.27 6.24 -20.95
N PRO A 286 1.80 6.47 -22.17
CA PRO A 286 2.95 5.70 -22.68
C PRO A 286 4.20 5.81 -21.78
N ASP A 287 4.76 4.66 -21.40
CA ASP A 287 6.02 4.52 -20.64
C ASP A 287 6.73 3.20 -21.00
N GLU A 288 7.67 2.73 -20.16
CA GLU A 288 8.49 1.55 -20.43
C GLU A 288 7.86 0.25 -19.88
N ARG A 289 6.63 0.30 -19.35
CA ARG A 289 5.98 -0.87 -18.75
C ARG A 289 5.64 -1.95 -19.79
N PRO A 290 5.70 -3.23 -19.42
CA PRO A 290 5.12 -4.28 -20.23
C PRO A 290 3.58 -4.26 -20.15
N MET A 291 2.91 -4.87 -21.12
CA MET A 291 1.49 -5.17 -21.03
C MET A 291 1.23 -6.13 -19.85
N GLY A 292 0.12 -5.94 -19.14
CA GLY A 292 -0.27 -6.70 -17.97
C GLY A 292 -0.24 -5.89 -16.67
N SER A 293 -0.25 -6.58 -15.54
CA SER A 293 -0.25 -6.00 -14.20
C SER A 293 0.51 -6.86 -13.20
N LEU A 294 1.09 -6.23 -12.19
CA LEU A 294 1.68 -6.83 -11.00
C LEU A 294 0.65 -7.63 -10.17
N PHE A 295 -0.64 -7.35 -10.31
CA PHE A 295 -1.71 -8.02 -9.59
C PHE A 295 -2.49 -8.99 -10.48
N ALA A 296 -2.23 -9.01 -11.78
CA ALA A 296 -2.95 -9.82 -12.74
C ALA A 296 -2.02 -10.53 -13.74
N PHE A 297 -1.81 -11.83 -13.53
CA PHE A 297 -0.90 -12.62 -14.35
C PHE A 297 -1.50 -13.95 -14.82
N PRO A 298 -1.22 -14.37 -16.07
CA PRO A 298 -0.65 -13.54 -17.14
C PRO A 298 -1.69 -12.57 -17.74
N ASP A 299 -2.97 -12.88 -17.60
CA ASP A 299 -4.07 -12.17 -18.25
C ASP A 299 -4.84 -11.30 -17.22
N PRO A 300 -4.92 -9.96 -17.40
CA PRO A 300 -5.77 -9.06 -16.64
C PRO A 300 -7.22 -9.53 -16.45
N PHE A 301 -7.79 -10.20 -17.46
CA PHE A 301 -9.14 -10.77 -17.40
C PHE A 301 -9.30 -11.75 -16.23
N GLU A 302 -8.32 -12.65 -16.05
CA GLU A 302 -8.37 -13.68 -15.01
C GLU A 302 -8.34 -13.10 -13.60
N ALA A 303 -7.60 -12.02 -13.38
CA ALA A 303 -7.52 -11.43 -12.04
C ALA A 303 -8.74 -10.59 -11.68
N ASN A 304 -9.36 -9.96 -12.67
CA ASN A 304 -10.58 -9.19 -12.48
C ASN A 304 -11.74 -10.10 -12.03
N TYR A 305 -11.99 -11.19 -12.76
CA TYR A 305 -13.05 -12.15 -12.43
C TYR A 305 -12.65 -13.17 -11.37
N GLY A 306 -11.37 -13.50 -11.28
CA GLY A 306 -10.85 -14.53 -10.40
C GLY A 306 -10.52 -14.05 -8.99
N ARG A 307 -9.69 -14.86 -8.31
CA ARG A 307 -9.34 -14.68 -6.90
C ARG A 307 -8.37 -13.52 -6.61
N GLY A 308 -7.76 -12.95 -7.64
CA GLY A 308 -6.67 -11.96 -7.51
C GLY A 308 -7.13 -10.54 -7.15
N GLY A 309 -8.42 -10.24 -7.27
CA GLY A 309 -8.93 -8.90 -7.02
C GLY A 309 -8.69 -8.37 -5.61
N LEU A 310 -8.32 -7.10 -5.53
CA LEU A 310 -8.08 -6.35 -4.30
C LEU A 310 -9.41 -5.97 -3.61
N ALA A 311 -9.38 -5.70 -2.30
CA ALA A 311 -10.55 -5.26 -1.54
C ALA A 311 -11.78 -6.17 -1.65
N ARG A 312 -11.58 -7.47 -1.91
CA ARG A 312 -12.69 -8.40 -2.25
C ARG A 312 -13.71 -8.55 -1.13
N THR A 313 -13.25 -8.58 0.11
CA THR A 313 -14.11 -8.68 1.30
C THR A 313 -13.66 -7.61 2.27
N MET A 314 -14.54 -6.64 2.55
CA MET A 314 -14.21 -5.47 3.36
C MET A 314 -15.28 -5.22 4.40
N THR A 315 -14.91 -4.73 5.58
CA THR A 315 -15.86 -4.00 6.41
C THR A 315 -16.15 -2.65 5.78
N ALA A 316 -17.31 -2.06 6.08
CA ALA A 316 -17.64 -0.71 5.64
C ALA A 316 -16.57 0.33 6.01
N ARG A 317 -15.97 0.20 7.21
CA ARG A 317 -14.91 1.10 7.67
C ARG A 317 -13.58 0.84 6.98
N GLY A 318 -13.22 -0.43 6.77
CA GLY A 318 -12.02 -0.80 6.01
C GLY A 318 -12.07 -0.26 4.58
N TRP A 319 -13.22 -0.36 3.91
CA TRP A 319 -13.43 0.24 2.59
C TRP A 319 -13.17 1.75 2.59
N LEU A 320 -13.84 2.49 3.48
CA LEU A 320 -13.75 3.94 3.54
C LEU A 320 -12.35 4.43 3.94
N SER A 321 -11.66 3.71 4.83
CA SER A 321 -10.32 4.08 5.30
C SER A 321 -9.23 3.77 4.28
N THR A 322 -9.38 2.71 3.50
CA THR A 322 -8.28 2.16 2.68
C THR A 322 -8.53 2.24 1.18
N TRP A 323 -9.66 1.72 0.70
CA TRP A 323 -9.87 1.44 -0.74
C TRP A 323 -10.84 2.37 -1.45
N SER A 324 -11.54 3.22 -0.70
CA SER A 324 -12.30 4.31 -1.30
C SER A 324 -11.39 5.47 -1.67
N GLY A 325 -11.20 5.70 -2.98
CA GLY A 325 -10.49 6.90 -3.45
C GLY A 325 -11.22 8.21 -3.18
N LEU A 326 -12.49 8.16 -2.79
CA LEU A 326 -13.29 9.34 -2.45
C LEU A 326 -13.24 9.66 -0.95
N SER A 327 -13.00 8.66 -0.09
CA SER A 327 -13.10 8.81 1.37
C SER A 327 -11.79 8.60 2.13
N SER A 328 -10.85 7.78 1.62
CA SER A 328 -9.62 7.45 2.34
C SER A 328 -8.78 8.70 2.64
N HIS A 329 -8.16 8.76 3.81
CA HIS A 329 -7.22 9.83 4.17
C HIS A 329 -5.77 9.53 3.73
N ALA A 330 -5.49 8.32 3.24
CA ALA A 330 -4.16 7.91 2.78
C ALA A 330 -3.93 8.29 1.31
N LYS A 331 -4.24 9.53 0.94
CA LYS A 331 -4.08 10.07 -0.42
C LYS A 331 -2.88 11.02 -0.45
N LEU A 332 -1.87 10.70 -1.25
CA LEU A 332 -0.66 11.52 -1.35
C LEU A 332 -0.93 12.94 -1.83
N ALA A 333 -1.93 13.15 -2.68
CA ALA A 333 -2.35 14.49 -3.08
C ALA A 333 -2.81 15.36 -1.89
N ASP A 334 -3.36 14.74 -0.84
CA ASP A 334 -3.83 15.43 0.37
C ASP A 334 -2.73 15.51 1.45
N THR A 335 -1.86 14.50 1.54
CA THR A 335 -0.85 14.41 2.62
C THR A 335 0.48 15.04 2.28
N MET A 336 0.96 14.92 1.03
CA MET A 336 2.27 15.45 0.63
C MET A 336 2.44 16.96 0.80
N PRO A 337 1.41 17.81 0.65
CA PRO A 337 1.53 19.23 0.96
C PRO A 337 1.95 19.53 2.40
N GLU A 338 1.64 18.63 3.34
CA GLU A 338 2.01 18.76 4.76
C GLU A 338 3.36 18.10 5.08
N VAL A 339 3.89 17.27 4.18
CA VAL A 339 5.22 16.65 4.30
C VAL A 339 6.27 17.69 3.93
N THR A 340 6.74 18.42 4.94
CA THR A 340 7.73 19.53 4.80
C THR A 340 9.17 19.11 5.07
N VAL A 341 9.38 17.88 5.55
CA VAL A 341 10.71 17.28 5.79
C VAL A 341 11.41 16.93 4.47
N PRO A 342 12.75 16.81 4.43
CA PRO A 342 13.48 16.37 3.25
C PRO A 342 12.85 15.14 2.60
N THR A 343 12.62 15.22 1.29
CA THR A 343 11.82 14.25 0.53
C THR A 343 12.61 13.68 -0.63
N LEU A 344 12.66 12.36 -0.74
CA LEU A 344 13.18 11.62 -1.89
C LEU A 344 12.08 10.74 -2.49
N LEU A 345 11.89 10.78 -3.81
CA LEU A 345 11.10 9.80 -4.53
C LEU A 345 11.98 9.10 -5.57
N VAL A 346 12.11 7.78 -5.45
CA VAL A 346 12.73 6.91 -6.46
C VAL A 346 11.62 6.12 -7.16
N HIS A 347 11.51 6.27 -8.47
CA HIS A 347 10.39 5.73 -9.23
C HIS A 347 10.85 4.84 -10.39
N PRO A 348 10.39 3.57 -10.48
CA PRO A 348 10.63 2.71 -11.62
C PRO A 348 9.87 3.20 -12.86
N THR A 349 10.49 3.16 -14.04
CA THR A 349 9.83 3.60 -15.29
C THR A 349 9.09 2.49 -16.03
N ALA A 350 9.30 1.22 -15.65
CA ALA A 350 8.58 0.05 -16.18
C ALA A 350 7.57 -0.51 -15.15
N ASP A 351 7.07 0.36 -14.28
CA ASP A 351 6.04 0.04 -13.28
C ASP A 351 4.68 -0.20 -13.95
N THR A 352 4.05 -1.33 -13.68
CA THR A 352 2.74 -1.67 -14.25
C THR A 352 1.57 -1.01 -13.50
N GLU A 353 1.80 -0.52 -12.28
CA GLU A 353 0.74 -0.02 -11.40
C GLU A 353 0.76 1.50 -11.25
N ILE A 354 1.95 2.10 -11.11
CA ILE A 354 2.11 3.53 -10.87
C ILE A 354 2.72 4.20 -12.09
N ARG A 355 2.04 5.21 -12.64
CA ARG A 355 2.47 5.93 -13.84
C ARG A 355 3.47 7.03 -13.51
N LEU A 356 4.33 7.37 -14.48
CA LEU A 356 5.32 8.44 -14.36
C LEU A 356 4.71 9.79 -13.96
N TRP A 357 3.53 10.12 -14.48
CA TRP A 357 2.86 11.38 -14.16
C TRP A 357 2.40 11.42 -12.70
N GLN A 358 1.95 10.30 -12.13
CA GLN A 358 1.57 10.22 -10.71
C GLN A 358 2.78 10.42 -9.79
N ALA A 359 3.93 9.84 -10.16
CA ALA A 359 5.16 10.06 -9.42
C ALA A 359 5.59 11.54 -9.44
N LYS A 360 5.44 12.22 -10.58
CA LYS A 360 5.71 13.66 -10.71
C LYS A 360 4.75 14.49 -9.86
N GLU A 361 3.46 14.20 -9.90
CA GLU A 361 2.45 14.86 -9.05
C GLU A 361 2.78 14.73 -7.56
N ILE A 362 3.22 13.56 -7.09
CA ILE A 362 3.62 13.36 -5.68
C ILE A 362 4.76 14.31 -5.29
N VAL A 363 5.78 14.44 -6.12
CA VAL A 363 6.94 15.32 -5.86
C VAL A 363 6.56 16.80 -5.96
N GLU A 364 5.71 17.14 -6.92
CA GLU A 364 5.22 18.51 -7.10
C GLU A 364 4.33 18.96 -5.95
N ALA A 365 3.50 18.06 -5.42
CA ALA A 365 2.63 18.32 -4.28
C ALA A 365 3.37 18.37 -2.93
N SER A 366 4.60 17.86 -2.84
CA SER A 366 5.38 17.86 -1.59
C SER A 366 5.56 19.28 -1.04
N GLY A 367 5.29 19.45 0.26
CA GLY A 367 5.57 20.67 1.01
C GLY A 367 7.06 20.88 1.31
N ALA A 368 7.92 19.92 0.96
CA ALA A 368 9.35 19.97 1.23
C ALA A 368 10.07 20.96 0.31
N VAL A 369 10.94 21.78 0.90
CA VAL A 369 11.88 22.62 0.13
C VAL A 369 12.99 21.78 -0.47
N ASP A 370 13.50 20.80 0.29
CA ASP A 370 14.50 19.84 -0.15
C ASP A 370 13.80 18.60 -0.72
N ARG A 371 13.66 18.58 -2.05
CA ARG A 371 13.02 17.49 -2.80
C ARG A 371 13.95 16.93 -3.87
N THR A 372 14.04 15.61 -3.92
CA THR A 372 14.82 14.88 -4.94
C THR A 372 13.91 13.86 -5.62
N TYR A 373 13.95 13.81 -6.96
CA TYR A 373 13.22 12.83 -7.77
C TYR A 373 14.19 12.09 -8.67
N VAL A 374 14.13 10.76 -8.64
CA VAL A 374 14.99 9.89 -9.45
C VAL A 374 14.14 8.84 -10.15
N GLU A 375 14.27 8.73 -11.47
CA GLU A 375 13.67 7.68 -12.27
C GLU A 375 14.68 6.54 -12.48
N LEU A 376 14.27 5.29 -12.25
CA LEU A 376 15.06 4.08 -12.52
C LEU A 376 14.59 3.43 -13.81
N LYS A 377 15.38 3.62 -14.86
CA LYS A 377 15.02 3.24 -16.22
C LYS A 377 14.88 1.72 -16.36
N GLY A 378 13.74 1.25 -16.85
CA GLY A 378 13.44 -0.17 -17.08
C GLY A 378 13.22 -0.98 -15.81
N ALA A 379 13.26 -0.36 -14.62
CA ALA A 379 13.03 -1.05 -13.38
C ALA A 379 11.54 -1.41 -13.21
N PRO A 380 11.20 -2.61 -12.69
CA PRO A 380 9.83 -2.98 -12.35
C PRO A 380 9.41 -2.40 -10.99
N HIS A 381 8.15 -2.57 -10.59
CA HIS A 381 7.58 -2.01 -9.34
C HIS A 381 8.40 -2.27 -8.07
N TYR A 382 8.97 -3.46 -7.90
CA TYR A 382 9.81 -3.85 -6.75
C TYR A 382 11.31 -3.87 -7.07
N LEU A 383 11.69 -3.18 -8.15
CA LEU A 383 13.06 -2.87 -8.53
C LEU A 383 13.97 -4.09 -8.74
N GLU A 384 13.43 -5.28 -9.01
CA GLU A 384 14.27 -6.44 -9.37
C GLU A 384 15.32 -6.06 -10.43
N GLY A 385 16.58 -6.49 -10.22
CA GLY A 385 17.73 -6.12 -11.04
C GLY A 385 18.30 -4.70 -10.80
N HIS A 386 17.62 -3.84 -10.03
CA HIS A 386 17.97 -2.43 -9.81
C HIS A 386 18.03 -2.04 -8.31
N ARG A 387 17.80 -2.98 -7.39
CA ARG A 387 17.72 -2.71 -5.93
C ARG A 387 19.00 -2.15 -5.34
N VAL A 388 20.16 -2.65 -5.77
CA VAL A 388 21.45 -2.16 -5.28
C VAL A 388 21.64 -0.69 -5.67
N GLU A 389 21.48 -0.36 -6.95
CA GLU A 389 21.52 1.02 -7.46
C GLU A 389 20.52 1.93 -6.71
N ALA A 390 19.28 1.45 -6.54
CA ALA A 390 18.24 2.18 -5.82
C ALA A 390 18.63 2.49 -4.37
N MET A 391 19.23 1.52 -3.66
CA MET A 391 19.62 1.69 -2.26
C MET A 391 20.91 2.49 -2.12
N GLU A 392 21.80 2.49 -3.12
CA GLU A 392 22.94 3.42 -3.18
C GLU A 392 22.44 4.87 -3.29
N ILE A 393 21.46 5.15 -4.14
CA ILE A 393 20.80 6.47 -4.24
C ILE A 393 20.21 6.90 -2.90
N VAL A 394 19.47 6.01 -2.23
CA VAL A 394 18.87 6.30 -0.92
C VAL A 394 19.96 6.52 0.14
N ALA A 395 21.00 5.69 0.17
CA ALA A 395 22.11 5.81 1.12
C ALA A 395 22.89 7.12 0.93
N ASP A 396 23.17 7.51 -0.31
CA ASP A 396 23.83 8.78 -0.62
C ASP A 396 22.98 9.98 -0.19
N TRP A 397 21.67 9.91 -0.46
CA TRP A 397 20.71 10.94 -0.04
C TRP A 397 20.62 11.07 1.49
N LEU A 398 20.64 9.94 2.21
CA LEU A 398 20.69 9.92 3.67
C LEU A 398 22.03 10.48 4.18
N HIS A 399 23.14 10.08 3.56
CA HIS A 399 24.48 10.45 4.03
C HIS A 399 24.72 11.96 3.98
N SER A 400 24.16 12.65 2.99
CA SER A 400 24.29 14.10 2.87
C SER A 400 23.45 14.89 3.87
N ARG A 401 22.54 14.24 4.61
CA ARG A 401 21.52 14.91 5.46
C ARG A 401 21.58 14.50 6.93
N TYR A 402 21.89 13.24 7.21
CA TYR A 402 21.79 12.66 8.54
C TYR A 402 23.11 11.99 8.95
N PRO A 403 23.45 11.99 10.25
CA PRO A 403 24.59 11.24 10.74
C PRO A 403 24.36 9.73 10.58
N ARG A 404 25.42 8.97 10.33
CA ARG A 404 25.34 7.50 10.32
C ARG A 404 25.18 6.97 11.74
#